data_AF-A0A936RVC5-F1
#
_entry.id   AF-A0A936RVC5-F1
#
_cell.length_a   1.000
_cell.length_b   1.000
_cell.length_c   1.000
_cell.angle_alpha   90.00
_cell.angle_beta   90.00
_cell.angle_gamma   90.00
#
_symmetry.space_group_name_H-M   'P 1'
#
loop_
_entity.id
_entity.type
_entity.pdbx_description
1 polymer ?
#
loop_
_entity_poly.entity_id
_entity_poly.type
_entity_poly.pdbx_seq_one_letter_code
_entity_poly.pdbx_strand_id
1 'polypeptide(L)'
;MAENQGRLGLQGWVERIRNQDMPVFGRTVQEVRSVTEDELASAGRLSRAILQDAALTAKVLKLGNSVMFNPSHQGISTVSRAIVVLGFDLVGQIVLSIQLIDALLAGGLRERVASELARCFHAAVHARTAAIAKGSKAPEEVFIAALLSHVGEMAFWCFGGQAAKSLDEALIEQPEEKPEDLQLDILGFRLHSLTTALAKEWRLGPLVLAVAESSGKPSADEQAIAAGYRLAQAVEQGWESTQAKAALEKYAEFVGRPLAEMTEDVTRNAVEAARVAAQFGAAEAARLIPLPPEGGLVDIAAEVAQVTDPAPDPMLQLKILRDLSMLLAGKPSLNDVLQLVLEGIYRGLGMSRAVFALQSADRSKLVGKVALGRDAEKLVTRFIFPLDGRPGEVVNTLFAKASPFNFCKGVPQGLRTDRLEAVTGRKEALLAPIVAGGRVIGLFYADRSVANPPDDETWQGFLHFAQQASLSFEHVAARAAGKK
;
A
#
# COMPACT_ATOMS: atom_id res chain seq x y z
N MET A 1 15.82 18.08 -32.42
CA MET A 1 16.97 18.75 -31.78
C MET A 1 17.28 17.97 -30.52
N ALA A 2 18.30 17.12 -30.56
CA ALA A 2 18.76 16.39 -29.40
C ALA A 2 19.57 17.37 -28.54
N GLU A 3 19.02 17.75 -27.37
CA GLU A 3 19.75 18.58 -26.42
C GLU A 3 21.02 17.84 -25.97
N ASN A 4 22.15 18.49 -26.21
CA ASN A 4 23.46 18.13 -25.70
C ASN A 4 23.46 18.35 -24.17
N GLN A 5 22.89 17.41 -23.40
CA GLN A 5 22.96 17.43 -21.94
C GLN A 5 24.35 16.97 -21.52
N GLY A 6 25.23 17.94 -21.23
CA GLY A 6 26.51 17.67 -20.60
C GLY A 6 26.33 16.82 -19.34
N ARG A 7 27.26 15.88 -19.10
CA ARG A 7 27.28 14.99 -17.95
C ARG A 7 27.11 15.78 -16.65
N LEU A 8 25.96 15.64 -15.99
CA LEU A 8 25.68 16.29 -14.71
C LEU A 8 26.61 15.73 -13.64
N GLY A 9 27.37 16.60 -12.96
CA GLY A 9 28.11 16.23 -11.75
C GLY A 9 27.16 16.00 -10.56
N LEU A 10 27.71 15.49 -9.45
CA LEU A 10 26.94 15.14 -8.24
C LEU A 10 26.00 16.27 -7.76
N GLN A 11 26.49 17.51 -7.69
CA GLN A 11 25.67 18.67 -7.27
C GLN A 11 24.54 18.96 -8.26
N GLY A 12 24.80 18.85 -9.57
CA GLY A 12 23.77 19.00 -10.60
C GLY A 12 22.67 17.94 -10.49
N TRP A 13 23.02 16.72 -10.07
CA TRP A 13 22.04 15.66 -9.78
C TRP A 13 21.19 15.96 -8.55
N VAL A 14 21.80 16.46 -7.48
CA VAL A 14 21.08 16.88 -6.26
C VAL A 14 20.07 17.98 -6.60
N GLU A 15 20.49 19.02 -7.34
CA GLU A 15 19.61 20.10 -7.79
C GLU A 15 18.49 19.61 -8.69
N ARG A 16 18.79 18.72 -9.64
CA ARG A 16 17.78 18.13 -10.53
C ARG A 16 16.73 17.37 -9.75
N ILE A 17 17.13 16.49 -8.83
CA ILE A 17 16.22 15.67 -8.02
C ILE A 17 15.39 16.57 -7.08
N ARG A 18 16.00 17.62 -6.53
CA ARG A 18 15.31 18.61 -5.70
C ARG A 18 14.24 19.39 -6.47
N ASN A 19 14.49 19.73 -7.72
CA ASN A 19 13.59 20.55 -8.55
C ASN A 19 12.50 19.76 -9.27
N GLN A 20 12.58 18.43 -9.29
CA GLN A 20 11.40 17.61 -9.64
C GLN A 20 10.43 17.66 -8.46
N ASP A 21 9.13 17.82 -8.74
CA ASP A 21 8.03 17.92 -7.76
C ASP A 21 7.94 16.69 -6.83
N MET A 22 8.91 16.55 -5.93
CA MET A 22 8.99 15.52 -4.92
C MET A 22 7.99 15.84 -3.82
N PRO A 23 7.04 14.94 -3.50
CA PRO A 23 6.14 15.05 -2.35
C PRO A 23 6.82 15.36 -1.02
N VAL A 24 8.12 15.07 -0.89
CA VAL A 24 8.99 15.43 0.26
C VAL A 24 9.07 16.95 0.46
N PHE A 25 8.72 17.76 -0.54
CA PHE A 25 8.61 19.23 -0.43
C PHE A 25 7.17 19.72 -0.34
N GLY A 26 6.18 18.82 -0.25
CA GLY A 26 4.78 19.17 -0.02
C GLY A 26 4.56 19.85 1.33
N ARG A 27 3.50 20.66 1.45
CA ARG A 27 3.19 21.46 2.64
C ARG A 27 3.23 20.64 3.94
N THR A 28 2.65 19.44 3.94
CA THR A 28 2.63 18.52 5.09
C THR A 28 4.04 18.10 5.53
N VAL A 29 4.93 17.81 4.57
CA VAL A 29 6.31 17.39 4.89
C VAL A 29 7.13 18.56 5.40
N GLN A 30 6.97 19.76 4.81
CA GLN A 30 7.60 20.96 5.32
C GLN A 30 7.12 21.31 6.73
N GLU A 31 5.82 21.17 7.00
CA GLU A 31 5.25 21.38 8.34
C GLU A 31 5.80 20.36 9.34
N VAL A 32 5.78 19.07 9.02
CA VAL A 32 6.35 18.01 9.88
C VAL A 32 7.83 18.27 10.13
N ARG A 33 8.61 18.57 9.09
CA ARG A 33 10.04 18.90 9.20
C ARG A 33 10.26 20.11 10.11
N SER A 34 9.52 21.20 9.89
CA SER A 34 9.63 22.41 10.72
C SER A 34 9.31 22.15 12.19
N VAL A 35 8.42 21.20 12.46
CA VAL A 35 8.01 20.82 13.80
C VAL A 35 9.03 19.89 14.45
N THR A 36 9.60 18.94 13.71
CA THR A 36 10.65 18.04 14.23
C THR A 36 11.98 18.75 14.46
N GLU A 37 12.24 19.87 13.78
CA GLU A 37 13.47 20.67 13.94
C GLU A 37 13.37 21.70 15.10
N ASP A 38 12.17 21.96 15.61
CA ASP A 38 11.93 22.92 16.69
C ASP A 38 11.92 22.17 18.03
N GLU A 39 13.02 22.27 18.79
CA GLU A 39 13.17 21.64 20.11
C GLU A 39 12.09 22.06 21.13
N LEU A 40 11.39 23.18 20.87
CA LEU A 40 10.29 23.68 21.69
C LEU A 40 8.91 23.28 21.13
N ALA A 41 8.86 22.58 20.00
CA ALA A 41 7.60 22.17 19.41
C ALA A 41 6.89 21.12 20.25
N SER A 42 5.57 21.26 20.34
CA SER A 42 4.73 20.33 21.07
C SER A 42 4.29 19.15 20.20
N ALA A 43 4.09 18.00 20.83
CA ALA A 43 3.43 16.83 20.23
C ALA A 43 2.10 17.17 19.54
N GLY A 44 1.38 18.19 20.03
CA GLY A 44 0.14 18.68 19.43
C GLY A 44 0.33 19.34 18.06
N ARG A 45 1.46 20.01 17.81
CA ARG A 45 1.79 20.58 16.48
C ARG A 45 2.08 19.47 15.47
N LEU A 46 2.87 18.47 15.86
CA LEU A 46 3.17 17.32 15.00
C LEU A 46 1.92 16.53 14.67
N SER A 47 1.09 16.24 15.68
CA SER A 47 -0.21 15.58 15.52
C SER A 47 -1.11 16.32 14.53
N ARG A 48 -1.18 17.66 14.62
CA ARG A 48 -1.99 18.47 13.70
C ARG A 48 -1.46 18.44 12.27
N ALA A 49 -0.15 18.49 12.07
CA ALA A 49 0.45 18.39 10.75
C ALA A 49 0.11 17.05 10.08
N ILE A 50 0.21 15.94 10.83
CA ILE A 50 -0.12 14.59 10.35
C ILE A 50 -1.61 14.47 10.03
N LEU A 51 -2.49 14.97 10.91
CA LEU A 51 -3.96 14.87 10.77
C LEU A 51 -4.53 15.64 9.57
N GLN A 52 -3.76 16.54 8.95
CA GLN A 52 -4.18 17.20 7.70
C GLN A 52 -4.23 16.23 6.52
N ASP A 53 -3.51 15.10 6.59
CA ASP A 53 -3.50 14.05 5.58
C ASP A 53 -4.04 12.75 6.17
N ALA A 54 -5.24 12.37 5.75
CA ALA A 54 -5.93 11.18 6.24
C ALA A 54 -5.22 9.88 5.83
N ALA A 55 -4.57 9.84 4.66
CA ALA A 55 -3.86 8.67 4.18
C ALA A 55 -2.56 8.47 4.98
N LEU A 56 -1.81 9.55 5.20
CA LEU A 56 -0.63 9.55 6.07
C LEU A 56 -1.00 9.16 7.51
N THR A 57 -2.06 9.76 8.06
CA THR A 57 -2.57 9.42 9.40
C THR A 57 -2.85 7.92 9.53
N ALA A 58 -3.55 7.33 8.55
CA ALA A 58 -3.87 5.91 8.57
C ALA A 58 -2.60 5.04 8.52
N LYS A 59 -1.62 5.38 7.67
CA LYS A 59 -0.34 4.67 7.59
C LYS A 59 0.45 4.76 8.90
N VAL A 60 0.53 5.94 9.51
CA VAL A 60 1.21 6.14 10.81
C VAL A 60 0.55 5.31 11.92
N LEU A 61 -0.77 5.31 12.01
CA LEU A 61 -1.49 4.51 13.01
C LEU A 61 -1.29 3.01 12.76
N LYS A 62 -1.32 2.58 11.50
CA LYS A 62 -1.11 1.17 11.14
C LYS A 62 0.28 0.69 11.52
N LEU A 63 1.31 1.46 11.17
CA LEU A 63 2.70 1.16 11.55
C LEU A 63 2.87 1.21 13.06
N GLY A 64 2.29 2.19 13.73
CA GLY A 64 2.32 2.29 15.19
C GLY A 64 1.63 1.14 15.91
N ASN A 65 0.73 0.38 15.26
CA ASN A 65 0.14 -0.84 15.81
C ASN A 65 0.82 -2.13 15.34
N SER A 66 1.86 -2.04 14.51
CA SER A 66 2.60 -3.23 14.08
C SER A 66 3.36 -3.86 15.25
N VAL A 67 3.61 -5.16 15.16
CA VAL A 67 4.42 -5.91 16.13
C VAL A 67 5.81 -5.28 16.29
N MET A 68 6.35 -4.71 15.21
CA MET A 68 7.62 -4.03 15.20
C MET A 68 7.64 -2.81 16.13
N PHE A 69 6.74 -1.85 15.92
CA PHE A 69 6.77 -0.57 16.64
C PHE A 69 6.00 -0.61 17.97
N ASN A 70 5.11 -1.58 18.15
CA ASN A 70 4.32 -1.74 19.38
C ASN A 70 4.27 -3.20 19.85
N PRO A 71 5.38 -3.72 20.42
CA PRO A 71 5.42 -5.07 20.97
C PRO A 71 4.43 -5.29 22.12
N SER A 72 3.99 -4.21 22.78
CA SER A 72 3.05 -4.27 23.90
C SER A 72 1.59 -4.52 23.48
N HIS A 73 1.30 -4.44 22.17
CA HIS A 73 -0.04 -4.59 21.60
C HIS A 73 -1.11 -3.67 22.21
N GLN A 74 -0.72 -2.59 22.89
CA GLN A 74 -1.68 -1.59 23.37
C GLN A 74 -2.24 -0.82 22.17
N GLY A 75 -3.55 -0.89 21.94
CA GLY A 75 -4.18 -0.25 20.78
C GLY A 75 -3.87 1.25 20.69
N ILE A 76 -3.22 1.66 19.60
CA ILE A 76 -2.93 3.06 19.27
C ILE A 76 -3.96 3.53 18.25
N SER A 77 -5.00 4.22 18.72
CA SER A 77 -6.09 4.72 17.86
C SER A 77 -5.95 6.20 17.45
N THR A 78 -4.95 6.93 17.97
CA THR A 78 -4.76 8.36 17.70
C THR A 78 -3.28 8.72 17.50
N VAL A 79 -3.00 9.73 16.66
CA VAL A 79 -1.64 10.20 16.38
C VAL A 79 -0.96 10.73 17.66
N SER A 80 -1.72 11.43 18.50
CA SER A 80 -1.20 11.90 19.79
C SER A 80 -0.78 10.73 20.70
N ARG A 81 -1.53 9.61 20.70
CA ARG A 81 -1.12 8.39 21.43
C ARG A 81 0.12 7.75 20.81
N ALA A 82 0.22 7.72 19.48
CA ALA A 82 1.40 7.23 18.77
C ALA A 82 2.65 8.00 19.18
N ILE A 83 2.58 9.34 19.24
CA ILE A 83 3.70 10.19 19.68
C ILE A 83 4.10 9.90 21.13
N VAL A 84 3.14 9.66 22.03
CA VAL A 84 3.42 9.35 23.43
C VAL A 84 4.06 7.96 23.60
N VAL A 85 3.62 6.96 22.82
CA VAL A 85 4.08 5.58 22.95
C VAL A 85 5.40 5.34 22.21
N LEU A 86 5.52 5.85 21.00
CA LEU A 86 6.67 5.63 20.10
C LEU A 86 7.75 6.70 20.25
N GLY A 87 7.38 7.89 20.71
CA GLY A 87 8.26 9.05 20.75
C GLY A 87 8.01 10.04 19.60
N PHE A 88 8.26 11.31 19.88
CA PHE A 88 8.06 12.42 18.95
C PHE A 88 8.96 12.32 17.72
N ASP A 89 10.26 12.09 17.93
CA ASP A 89 11.24 12.05 16.84
C ASP A 89 11.00 10.86 15.90
N LEU A 90 10.74 9.68 16.46
CA LEU A 90 10.47 8.48 15.68
C LEU A 90 9.20 8.61 14.82
N VAL A 91 8.12 9.18 15.36
CA VAL A 91 6.90 9.45 14.57
C VAL A 91 7.20 10.42 13.44
N GLY A 92 7.98 11.47 13.70
CA GLY A 92 8.46 12.39 12.67
C GLY A 92 9.22 11.66 11.56
N GLN A 93 10.19 10.83 11.92
CA GLN A 93 10.98 10.04 10.96
C GLN A 93 10.13 9.05 10.14
N ILE A 94 9.16 8.37 10.77
CA ILE A 94 8.22 7.48 10.07
C ILE A 94 7.43 8.26 9.01
N VAL A 95 6.91 9.44 9.39
CA VAL A 95 6.14 10.29 8.47
C VAL A 95 6.99 10.73 7.28
N LEU A 96 8.21 11.21 7.53
CA LEU A 96 9.14 11.60 6.47
C LEU A 96 9.46 10.43 5.54
N SER A 97 9.66 9.23 6.11
CA SER A 97 9.96 8.01 5.35
C SER A 97 8.81 7.58 4.45
N ILE A 98 7.56 7.60 4.96
CA ILE A 98 6.36 7.29 4.17
C ILE A 98 6.25 8.20 2.95
N GLN A 99 6.38 9.51 3.16
CA GLN A 99 6.21 10.51 2.12
C GLN A 99 7.32 10.42 1.05
N LEU A 100 8.54 10.13 1.49
CA LEU A 100 9.67 9.88 0.59
C LEU A 100 9.49 8.59 -0.22
N ILE A 101 8.99 7.51 0.38
CA ILE A 101 8.71 6.27 -0.34
C ILE A 101 7.59 6.48 -1.36
N ASP A 102 6.50 7.16 -0.99
CA ASP A 102 5.41 7.49 -1.92
C ASP A 102 5.91 8.33 -3.10
N ALA A 103 6.84 9.26 -2.87
CA ALA A 103 7.51 10.03 -3.91
C ALA A 103 8.34 9.15 -4.86
N LEU A 104 9.17 8.27 -4.32
CA LEU A 104 10.02 7.38 -5.10
C LEU A 104 9.19 6.40 -5.95
N LEU A 105 8.02 5.99 -5.46
CA LEU A 105 7.09 5.12 -6.17
C LEU A 105 6.26 5.84 -7.25
N ALA A 106 6.40 7.16 -7.42
CA ALA A 106 5.59 7.93 -8.37
C ALA A 106 6.03 7.78 -9.84
N GLY A 107 7.26 7.36 -10.14
CA GLY A 107 7.76 7.34 -11.52
C GLY A 107 9.10 6.62 -11.74
N GLY A 108 9.69 6.83 -12.92
CA GLY A 108 11.00 6.29 -13.33
C GLY A 108 11.02 4.80 -13.67
N LEU A 109 12.19 4.17 -13.49
CA LEU A 109 12.39 2.73 -13.67
C LEU A 109 11.80 1.97 -12.47
N ARG A 110 10.47 1.80 -12.47
CA ARG A 110 9.70 1.27 -11.34
C ARG A 110 10.21 -0.07 -10.83
N GLU A 111 10.64 -0.96 -11.71
CA GLU A 111 11.17 -2.28 -11.33
C GLU A 111 12.46 -2.17 -10.51
N ARG A 112 13.40 -1.30 -10.92
CA ARG A 112 14.64 -1.02 -10.17
C ARG A 112 14.34 -0.39 -8.82
N VAL A 113 13.41 0.58 -8.78
CA VAL A 113 12.98 1.21 -7.51
C VAL A 113 12.34 0.17 -6.59
N ALA A 114 11.41 -0.64 -7.10
CA ALA A 114 10.70 -1.64 -6.29
C ALA A 114 11.64 -2.73 -5.77
N SER A 115 12.60 -3.18 -6.58
CA SER A 115 13.62 -4.16 -6.19
C SER A 115 14.55 -3.59 -5.11
N GLU A 116 15.07 -2.38 -5.27
CA GLU A 116 15.94 -1.76 -4.26
C GLU A 116 15.17 -1.48 -2.96
N LEU A 117 13.92 -1.03 -3.07
CA LEU A 117 13.05 -0.80 -1.92
C LEU A 117 12.70 -2.12 -1.19
N ALA A 118 12.48 -3.22 -1.91
CA ALA A 118 12.29 -4.55 -1.33
C ALA A 118 13.51 -4.97 -0.51
N ARG A 119 14.70 -4.80 -1.08
CA ARG A 119 15.96 -5.06 -0.38
C ARG A 119 16.12 -4.19 0.86
N CYS A 120 15.81 -2.90 0.79
CA CYS A 120 15.87 -1.98 1.92
C CYS A 120 14.91 -2.38 3.05
N PHE A 121 13.67 -2.76 2.74
CA PHE A 121 12.73 -3.26 3.76
C PHE A 121 13.23 -4.55 4.43
N HIS A 122 13.73 -5.49 3.64
CA HIS A 122 14.28 -6.74 4.15
C HIS A 122 15.50 -6.49 5.04
N ALA A 123 16.42 -5.64 4.58
CA ALA A 123 17.59 -5.19 5.32
C ALA A 123 17.20 -4.49 6.63
N ALA A 124 16.16 -3.65 6.61
CA ALA A 124 15.73 -2.90 7.78
C ALA A 124 15.19 -3.79 8.90
N VAL A 125 14.42 -4.83 8.57
CA VAL A 125 13.95 -5.79 9.58
C VAL A 125 15.13 -6.55 10.19
N HIS A 126 16.07 -7.03 9.37
CA HIS A 126 17.28 -7.68 9.88
C HIS A 126 18.11 -6.72 10.74
N ALA A 127 18.40 -5.52 10.26
CA ALA A 127 19.16 -4.52 10.99
C ALA A 127 18.55 -4.24 12.37
N ARG A 128 17.22 -4.14 12.45
CA ARG A 128 16.50 -4.00 13.72
C ARG A 128 16.69 -5.21 14.63
N THR A 129 16.50 -6.44 14.14
CA THR A 129 16.71 -7.66 14.93
C THR A 129 18.13 -7.73 15.48
N ALA A 130 19.12 -7.42 14.65
CA ALA A 130 20.51 -7.38 15.07
C ALA A 130 20.74 -6.27 16.11
N ALA A 131 20.24 -5.06 15.90
CA ALA A 131 20.35 -3.95 16.84
C ALA A 131 19.78 -4.29 18.23
N ILE A 132 18.61 -4.94 18.29
CA ILE A 132 18.02 -5.43 19.54
C ILE A 132 18.97 -6.40 20.24
N ALA A 133 19.50 -7.39 19.50
CA ALA A 133 20.42 -8.37 20.06
C ALA A 133 21.77 -7.75 20.51
N LYS A 134 22.19 -6.66 19.88
CA LYS A 134 23.38 -5.88 20.29
C LYS A 134 23.10 -4.86 21.40
N GLY A 135 21.87 -4.79 21.91
CA GLY A 135 21.49 -3.89 23.01
C GLY A 135 21.33 -2.42 22.59
N SER A 136 20.96 -2.15 21.34
CA SER A 136 20.63 -0.80 20.87
C SER A 136 19.48 -0.22 21.70
N LYS A 137 19.58 1.09 21.98
CA LYS A 137 18.55 1.84 22.71
C LYS A 137 17.43 2.35 21.79
N ALA A 138 17.68 2.38 20.49
CA ALA A 138 16.75 2.92 19.49
C ALA A 138 16.69 2.01 18.25
N PRO A 139 16.32 0.72 18.40
CA PRO A 139 16.28 -0.22 17.28
C PRO A 139 15.30 0.20 16.16
N GLU A 140 14.28 0.98 16.48
CA GLU A 140 13.36 1.59 15.52
C GLU A 140 14.04 2.66 14.64
N GLU A 141 14.99 3.44 15.20
CA GLU A 141 15.80 4.37 14.39
C GLU A 141 16.74 3.61 13.46
N VAL A 142 17.29 2.48 13.91
CA VAL A 142 18.11 1.58 13.07
C VAL A 142 17.31 1.04 11.89
N PHE A 143 16.05 0.65 12.13
CA PHE A 143 15.13 0.24 11.07
C PHE A 143 14.95 1.35 10.03
N ILE A 144 14.60 2.56 10.45
CA ILE A 144 14.41 3.69 9.52
C ILE A 144 15.72 4.01 8.78
N ALA A 145 16.85 3.95 9.48
CA ALA A 145 18.14 4.23 8.87
C ALA A 145 18.53 3.22 7.78
N ALA A 146 18.28 1.92 8.01
CA ALA A 146 18.45 0.88 7.01
C ALA A 146 17.45 0.99 5.85
N LEU A 147 16.22 1.45 6.10
CA LEU A 147 15.23 1.64 5.05
C LEU A 147 15.62 2.77 4.09
N LEU A 148 16.30 3.80 4.60
CA LEU A 148 16.69 4.99 3.86
C LEU A 148 18.15 5.00 3.39
N SER A 149 18.94 3.96 3.69
CA SER A 149 20.38 3.94 3.41
C SER A 149 20.73 3.89 1.92
N HIS A 150 19.79 3.54 1.04
CA HIS A 150 19.95 3.52 -0.42
C HIS A 150 19.03 4.52 -1.15
N VAL A 151 18.62 5.58 -0.44
CA VAL A 151 17.67 6.55 -1.00
C VAL A 151 18.18 7.28 -2.25
N GLY A 152 19.50 7.48 -2.37
CA GLY A 152 20.09 8.11 -3.55
C GLY A 152 20.01 7.26 -4.80
N GLU A 153 20.18 5.94 -4.66
CA GLU A 153 20.01 4.98 -5.74
C GLU A 153 18.55 4.95 -6.21
N MET A 154 17.61 4.85 -5.26
CA MET A 154 16.17 4.89 -5.60
C MET A 154 15.78 6.22 -6.26
N ALA A 155 16.29 7.35 -5.77
CA ALA A 155 16.02 8.65 -6.36
C ALA A 155 16.61 8.77 -7.77
N PHE A 156 17.79 8.20 -8.01
CA PHE A 156 18.37 8.13 -9.34
C PHE A 156 17.52 7.28 -10.29
N TRP A 157 17.06 6.10 -9.87
CA TRP A 157 16.18 5.27 -10.70
C TRP A 157 14.84 5.92 -11.01
N CYS A 158 14.32 6.72 -10.08
CA CYS A 158 13.06 7.44 -10.23
C CYS A 158 13.19 8.66 -11.16
N PHE A 159 14.20 9.52 -10.93
CA PHE A 159 14.32 10.85 -11.56
C PHE A 159 15.48 10.98 -12.57
N GLY A 160 16.22 9.88 -12.79
CA GLY A 160 17.42 9.82 -13.63
C GLY A 160 17.18 9.95 -15.14
N GLY A 161 15.93 9.78 -15.59
CA GLY A 161 15.57 9.93 -17.00
C GLY A 161 16.45 9.06 -17.91
N GLN A 162 17.09 9.67 -18.91
CA GLN A 162 17.92 8.93 -19.87
C GLN A 162 19.18 8.33 -19.23
N ALA A 163 19.81 9.00 -18.27
CA ALA A 163 21.00 8.48 -17.61
C ALA A 163 20.69 7.20 -16.81
N ALA A 164 19.52 7.13 -16.17
CA ALA A 164 19.05 5.92 -15.51
C ALA A 164 18.83 4.77 -16.50
N LYS A 165 18.21 5.05 -17.66
CA LYS A 165 18.04 4.03 -18.71
C LYS A 165 19.37 3.51 -19.23
N SER A 166 20.32 4.40 -19.52
CA SER A 166 21.64 3.99 -20.01
C SER A 166 22.44 3.19 -18.99
N LEU A 167 22.34 3.53 -17.70
CA LEU A 167 22.95 2.72 -16.65
C LEU A 167 22.26 1.35 -16.51
N ASP A 168 20.93 1.31 -16.61
CA ASP A 168 20.15 0.07 -16.56
C ASP A 168 20.50 -0.87 -17.73
N GLU A 169 20.57 -0.33 -18.95
CA GLU A 169 21.01 -1.05 -20.15
C GLU A 169 22.43 -1.61 -19.98
N ALA A 170 23.38 -0.78 -19.52
CA ALA A 170 24.76 -1.23 -19.30
C ALA A 170 24.86 -2.35 -18.25
N LEU A 171 24.09 -2.27 -17.15
CA LEU A 171 24.04 -3.33 -16.13
C LEU A 171 23.48 -4.65 -16.67
N ILE A 172 22.60 -4.60 -17.67
CA ILE A 172 22.03 -5.79 -18.31
C ILE A 172 23.01 -6.37 -19.34
N GLU A 173 23.65 -5.52 -20.14
CA GLU A 173 24.57 -5.94 -21.21
C GLU A 173 25.92 -6.42 -20.67
N GLN A 174 26.35 -5.93 -19.51
CA GLN A 174 27.67 -6.19 -18.92
C GLN A 174 27.55 -6.71 -17.47
N PRO A 175 26.93 -7.88 -17.25
CA PRO A 175 26.66 -8.40 -15.91
C PRO A 175 27.92 -8.80 -15.13
N GLU A 176 29.05 -9.00 -15.83
CA GLU A 176 30.35 -9.33 -15.24
C GLU A 176 31.11 -8.10 -14.73
N GLU A 177 30.75 -6.90 -15.20
CA GLU A 177 31.35 -5.66 -14.72
C GLU A 177 30.76 -5.24 -13.36
N LYS A 178 31.60 -4.59 -12.55
CA LYS A 178 31.14 -4.11 -11.24
C LYS A 178 30.19 -2.93 -11.44
N PRO A 179 29.02 -2.93 -10.77
CA PRO A 179 28.07 -1.81 -10.88
C PRO A 179 28.70 -0.45 -10.57
N GLU A 180 29.67 -0.38 -9.66
CA GLU A 180 30.34 0.86 -9.29
C GLU A 180 31.22 1.43 -10.41
N ASP A 181 31.78 0.57 -11.27
CA ASP A 181 32.63 0.99 -12.38
C ASP A 181 31.75 1.55 -13.51
N LEU A 182 30.64 0.88 -13.83
CA LEU A 182 29.62 1.39 -14.77
C LEU A 182 29.02 2.72 -14.31
N GLN A 183 28.77 2.89 -13.01
CA GLN A 183 28.33 4.17 -12.45
C GLN A 183 29.38 5.27 -12.65
N LEU A 184 30.67 4.97 -12.42
CA LEU A 184 31.75 5.92 -12.64
C LEU A 184 31.93 6.25 -14.12
N ASP A 185 31.67 5.34 -15.04
CA ASP A 185 31.82 5.56 -16.48
C ASP A 185 30.66 6.36 -17.07
N ILE A 186 29.43 6.12 -16.61
CA ILE A 186 28.22 6.78 -17.12
C ILE A 186 27.94 8.09 -16.37
N LEU A 187 28.04 8.08 -15.04
CA LEU A 187 27.61 9.20 -14.18
C LEU A 187 28.77 10.07 -13.70
N GLY A 188 29.90 9.44 -13.38
CA GLY A 188 31.14 10.15 -12.97
C GLY A 188 31.28 10.25 -11.47
N PHE A 189 30.37 9.59 -10.77
CA PHE A 189 30.33 9.39 -9.33
C PHE A 189 29.56 8.09 -9.07
N ARG A 190 29.74 7.51 -7.87
CA ARG A 190 28.96 6.35 -7.43
C ARG A 190 27.65 6.80 -6.84
N LEU A 191 26.58 6.05 -7.04
CA LEU A 191 25.25 6.38 -6.51
C LEU A 191 25.24 6.48 -4.98
N HIS A 192 26.14 5.79 -4.29
CA HIS A 192 26.36 5.99 -2.86
C HIS A 192 26.67 7.46 -2.50
N SER A 193 27.47 8.17 -3.29
CA SER A 193 27.75 9.60 -3.09
C SER A 193 26.49 10.46 -3.24
N LEU A 194 25.55 10.04 -4.09
CA LEU A 194 24.25 10.68 -4.21
C LEU A 194 23.38 10.41 -2.98
N THR A 195 23.41 9.20 -2.43
CA THR A 195 22.76 8.91 -1.14
C THR A 195 23.29 9.83 -0.04
N THR A 196 24.60 9.97 0.12
CA THR A 196 25.19 10.86 1.13
C THR A 196 24.74 12.32 0.94
N ALA A 197 24.77 12.81 -0.31
CA ALA A 197 24.38 14.18 -0.62
C ALA A 197 22.89 14.44 -0.37
N LEU A 198 22.01 13.51 -0.79
CA LEU A 198 20.57 13.63 -0.58
C LEU A 198 20.18 13.42 0.88
N ALA A 199 20.81 12.50 1.60
CA ALA A 199 20.58 12.35 3.04
C ALA A 199 20.88 13.64 3.80
N LYS A 200 21.90 14.40 3.37
CA LYS A 200 22.26 15.71 3.93
C LYS A 200 21.27 16.79 3.53
N GLU A 201 20.92 16.88 2.25
CA GLU A 201 19.96 17.86 1.73
C GLU A 201 18.57 17.66 2.36
N TRP A 202 18.13 16.41 2.50
CA TRP A 202 16.84 16.03 3.07
C TRP A 202 16.86 15.91 4.60
N ARG A 203 18.04 15.96 5.23
CA ARG A 203 18.24 15.85 6.68
C ARG A 203 17.59 14.60 7.27
N LEU A 204 17.91 13.42 6.72
CA LEU A 204 17.29 12.13 7.08
C LEU A 204 17.72 11.57 8.45
N GLY A 205 18.14 12.41 9.38
CA GLY A 205 18.62 12.01 10.70
C GLY A 205 20.10 11.59 10.73
N PRO A 206 20.71 11.59 11.93
CA PRO A 206 22.15 11.39 12.09
C PRO A 206 22.60 9.97 11.75
N LEU A 207 21.78 8.94 12.03
CA LEU A 207 22.15 7.55 11.75
C LEU A 207 22.16 7.22 10.24
N VAL A 208 21.19 7.75 9.47
CA VAL A 208 21.21 7.63 7.99
C VAL A 208 22.47 8.27 7.43
N LEU A 209 22.82 9.46 7.91
CA LEU A 209 24.03 10.17 7.50
C LEU A 209 25.30 9.40 7.85
N ALA A 210 25.42 8.88 9.08
CA ALA A 210 26.57 8.11 9.51
C ALA A 210 26.81 6.87 8.61
N VAL A 211 25.75 6.13 8.30
CA VAL A 211 25.81 4.98 7.38
C VAL A 211 26.22 5.42 5.96
N ALA A 212 25.63 6.51 5.46
CA ALA A 212 25.91 7.02 4.12
C ALA A 212 27.29 7.68 3.98
N GLU A 213 27.91 8.17 5.06
CA GLU A 213 29.27 8.74 5.04
C GLU A 213 30.34 7.67 5.27
N SER A 214 30.00 6.56 5.95
CA SER A 214 30.92 5.47 6.27
C SER A 214 32.26 5.96 6.86
N SER A 215 32.21 6.99 7.71
CA SER A 215 33.39 7.70 8.21
C SER A 215 33.83 7.15 9.57
N GLY A 216 35.03 6.60 9.63
CA GLY A 216 35.64 6.11 10.88
C GLY A 216 35.25 4.69 11.25
N LYS A 217 35.24 4.39 12.56
CA LYS A 217 34.89 3.05 13.07
C LYS A 217 33.37 2.97 13.25
N PRO A 218 32.67 2.08 12.52
CA PRO A 218 31.21 2.03 12.57
C PRO A 218 30.72 1.58 13.95
N SER A 219 29.66 2.22 14.43
CA SER A 219 28.94 1.79 15.63
C SER A 219 28.30 0.41 15.45
N ALA A 220 27.78 -0.17 16.54
CA ALA A 220 27.05 -1.43 16.46
C ALA A 220 25.79 -1.32 15.57
N ASP A 221 25.12 -0.17 15.59
CA ASP A 221 23.93 0.09 14.79
C ASP A 221 24.28 0.22 13.29
N GLU A 222 25.36 0.93 12.94
CA GLU A 222 25.86 0.99 11.56
C GLU A 222 26.27 -0.40 11.04
N GLN A 223 26.93 -1.20 11.88
CA GLN A 223 27.29 -2.58 11.54
C GLN A 223 26.04 -3.46 11.35
N ALA A 224 25.00 -3.28 12.15
CA ALA A 224 23.72 -3.98 12.02
C ALA A 224 23.03 -3.66 10.69
N ILE A 225 23.03 -2.37 10.29
CA ILE A 225 22.48 -1.92 9.00
C ILE A 225 23.24 -2.57 7.84
N ALA A 226 24.57 -2.50 7.86
CA ALA A 226 25.41 -3.10 6.82
C ALA A 226 25.29 -4.63 6.77
N ALA A 227 25.16 -5.30 7.92
CA ALA A 227 24.98 -6.75 7.99
C ALA A 227 23.60 -7.17 7.47
N GLY A 228 22.54 -6.46 7.84
CA GLY A 228 21.18 -6.69 7.35
C GLY A 228 21.07 -6.52 5.83
N TYR A 229 21.69 -5.49 5.27
CA TYR A 229 21.70 -5.25 3.83
C TYR A 229 22.45 -6.35 3.05
N ARG A 230 23.64 -6.76 3.53
CA ARG A 230 24.39 -7.87 2.93
C ARG A 230 23.60 -9.18 2.93
N LEU A 231 22.88 -9.46 4.00
CA LEU A 231 22.03 -10.65 4.09
C LEU A 231 20.85 -10.57 3.11
N ALA A 232 20.14 -9.43 3.08
CA ALA A 232 19.02 -9.20 2.18
C ALA A 232 19.43 -9.38 0.71
N GLN A 233 20.57 -8.80 0.31
CA GLN A 233 21.12 -8.92 -1.04
C GLN A 233 21.53 -10.37 -1.38
N ALA A 234 22.16 -11.08 -0.46
CA ALA A 234 22.60 -12.46 -0.70
C ALA A 234 21.43 -13.42 -0.90
N VAL A 235 20.32 -13.20 -0.18
CA VAL A 235 19.11 -14.04 -0.25
C VAL A 235 18.36 -13.87 -1.58
N GLU A 236 18.58 -12.79 -2.33
CA GLU A 236 18.02 -12.62 -3.69
C GLU A 236 18.49 -13.70 -4.67
N GLN A 237 19.65 -14.31 -4.42
CA GLN A 237 20.16 -15.46 -5.19
C GLN A 237 19.53 -16.80 -4.77
N GLY A 238 18.57 -16.75 -3.84
CA GLY A 238 17.91 -17.91 -3.25
C GLY A 238 18.49 -18.28 -1.88
N TRP A 239 17.61 -18.68 -0.97
CA TRP A 239 17.92 -19.08 0.41
C TRP A 239 18.95 -20.22 0.51
N GLU A 240 18.98 -21.11 -0.49
CA GLU A 240 19.89 -22.25 -0.52
C GLU A 240 21.25 -21.96 -1.16
N SER A 241 21.44 -20.76 -1.71
CA SER A 241 22.67 -20.37 -2.39
C SER A 241 23.87 -20.32 -1.43
N THR A 242 25.07 -20.53 -1.97
CA THR A 242 26.32 -20.43 -1.19
C THR A 242 26.52 -19.01 -0.65
N GLN A 243 26.11 -17.99 -1.41
CA GLN A 243 26.16 -16.60 -0.96
C GLN A 243 25.23 -16.35 0.23
N ALA A 244 23.98 -16.82 0.18
CA ALA A 244 23.02 -16.66 1.27
C ALA A 244 23.49 -17.36 2.55
N LYS A 245 24.00 -18.60 2.45
CA LYS A 245 24.55 -19.35 3.59
C LYS A 245 25.74 -18.62 4.23
N ALA A 246 26.71 -18.16 3.42
CA ALA A 246 27.85 -17.41 3.92
C ALA A 246 27.47 -16.05 4.54
N ALA A 247 26.46 -15.37 3.98
CA ALA A 247 25.95 -14.12 4.54
C ALA A 247 25.23 -14.35 5.88
N LEU A 248 24.45 -15.43 5.98
CA LEU A 248 23.75 -15.82 7.21
C LEU A 248 24.72 -16.20 8.33
N GLU A 249 25.80 -16.91 8.02
CA GLU A 249 26.87 -17.23 8.99
C GLU A 249 27.50 -15.96 9.55
N LYS A 250 27.90 -15.02 8.68
CA LYS A 250 28.47 -13.72 9.11
C LYS A 250 27.48 -12.89 9.92
N TYR A 251 26.21 -12.94 9.56
CA TYR A 251 25.14 -12.25 10.28
C TYR A 251 24.93 -12.86 11.67
N ALA A 252 24.91 -14.19 11.78
CA ALA A 252 24.82 -14.92 13.05
C ALA A 252 26.01 -14.64 13.96
N GLU A 253 27.23 -14.61 13.41
CA GLU A 253 28.46 -14.25 14.13
C GLU A 253 28.40 -12.82 14.69
N PHE A 254 27.98 -11.85 13.86
CA PHE A 254 27.83 -10.46 14.28
C PHE A 254 26.82 -10.31 15.43
N VAL A 255 25.66 -10.96 15.28
CA VAL A 255 24.59 -10.95 16.28
C VAL A 255 25.02 -11.69 17.55
N GLY A 256 25.88 -12.71 17.43
CA GLY A 256 26.38 -13.52 18.54
C GLY A 256 25.41 -14.62 18.98
N ARG A 257 24.62 -15.17 18.04
CA ARG A 257 23.66 -16.26 18.30
C ARG A 257 23.93 -17.47 17.40
N PRO A 258 23.53 -18.70 17.82
CA PRO A 258 23.74 -19.89 17.01
C PRO A 258 23.09 -19.79 15.62
N LEU A 259 23.76 -20.33 14.60
CA LEU A 259 23.28 -20.30 13.22
C LEU A 259 21.85 -20.86 13.08
N ALA A 260 21.53 -21.95 13.79
CA ALA A 260 20.21 -22.57 13.75
C ALA A 260 19.09 -21.63 14.21
N GLU A 261 19.29 -20.90 15.31
CA GLU A 261 18.33 -19.89 15.78
C GLU A 261 18.22 -18.72 14.80
N MET A 262 19.35 -18.33 14.19
CA MET A 262 19.39 -17.23 13.24
C MET A 262 18.61 -17.54 11.96
N THR A 263 18.66 -18.78 11.47
CA THR A 263 17.88 -19.22 10.31
C THR A 263 16.38 -19.00 10.55
N GLU A 264 15.86 -19.40 11.72
CA GLU A 264 14.44 -19.19 12.06
C GLU A 264 14.07 -17.71 12.20
N ASP A 265 14.96 -16.91 12.80
CA ASP A 265 14.73 -15.47 12.94
C ASP A 265 14.74 -14.75 11.58
N VAL A 266 15.70 -15.07 10.71
CA VAL A 266 15.85 -14.45 9.39
C VAL A 266 14.70 -14.82 8.45
N THR A 267 14.21 -16.06 8.52
CA THR A 267 13.02 -16.49 7.76
C THR A 267 11.75 -15.77 8.22
N ARG A 268 11.54 -15.63 9.54
CA ARG A 268 10.44 -14.84 10.08
C ARG A 268 10.56 -13.35 9.73
N ASN A 269 11.78 -12.83 9.73
CA ASN A 269 12.06 -11.45 9.35
C ASN A 269 11.70 -11.14 7.89
N ALA A 270 11.88 -12.09 6.97
CA ALA A 270 11.48 -11.91 5.56
C ALA A 270 9.96 -11.72 5.42
N VAL A 271 9.17 -12.52 6.15
CA VAL A 271 7.70 -12.39 6.20
C VAL A 271 7.28 -11.04 6.77
N GLU A 272 7.89 -10.63 7.89
CA GLU A 272 7.59 -9.34 8.50
C GLU A 272 8.02 -8.17 7.62
N ALA A 273 9.15 -8.27 6.91
CA ALA A 273 9.60 -7.24 5.97
C ALA A 273 8.60 -7.04 4.83
N ALA A 274 8.06 -8.11 4.28
CA ALA A 274 7.01 -8.04 3.26
C ALA A 274 5.72 -7.40 3.80
N ARG A 275 5.33 -7.74 5.03
CA ARG A 275 4.18 -7.12 5.71
C ARG A 275 4.39 -5.62 5.92
N VAL A 276 5.54 -5.22 6.44
CA VAL A 276 5.85 -3.81 6.73
C VAL A 276 5.95 -3.01 5.42
N ALA A 277 6.61 -3.54 4.39
CA ALA A 277 6.66 -2.91 3.06
C ALA A 277 5.26 -2.61 2.53
N ALA A 278 4.32 -3.55 2.68
CA ALA A 278 2.92 -3.33 2.31
C ALA A 278 2.29 -2.18 3.13
N GLN A 279 2.49 -2.16 4.45
CA GLN A 279 1.94 -1.12 5.34
C GLN A 279 2.43 0.30 5.01
N PHE A 280 3.64 0.44 4.49
CA PHE A 280 4.17 1.71 3.96
C PHE A 280 3.53 2.13 2.62
N GLY A 281 2.80 1.22 1.95
CA GLY A 281 2.21 1.42 0.62
C GLY A 281 3.05 0.83 -0.52
N ALA A 282 4.18 0.17 -0.22
CA ALA A 282 5.10 -0.39 -1.20
C ALA A 282 4.72 -1.84 -1.57
N ALA A 283 3.51 -2.03 -2.11
CA ALA A 283 2.97 -3.36 -2.39
C ALA A 283 3.77 -4.16 -3.44
N GLU A 284 4.43 -3.48 -4.37
CA GLU A 284 5.29 -4.11 -5.38
C GLU A 284 6.59 -4.61 -4.73
N ALA A 285 7.26 -3.77 -3.93
CA ALA A 285 8.42 -4.16 -3.15
C ALA A 285 8.13 -5.33 -2.20
N ALA A 286 6.97 -5.32 -1.54
CA ALA A 286 6.53 -6.41 -0.66
C ALA A 286 6.50 -7.78 -1.36
N ARG A 287 6.20 -7.83 -2.66
CA ARG A 287 6.16 -9.08 -3.45
C ARG A 287 7.54 -9.55 -3.91
N LEU A 288 8.51 -8.64 -3.97
CA LEU A 288 9.87 -8.92 -4.43
C LEU A 288 10.78 -9.42 -3.29
N ILE A 289 10.34 -9.29 -2.03
CA ILE A 289 11.08 -9.82 -0.87
C ILE A 289 11.09 -11.36 -0.93
N PRO A 290 12.26 -12.03 -1.00
CA PRO A 290 12.30 -13.48 -1.12
C PRO A 290 11.83 -14.16 0.16
N LEU A 291 10.83 -15.03 0.05
CA LEU A 291 10.29 -15.82 1.17
C LEU A 291 10.90 -17.23 1.20
N PRO A 292 11.07 -17.83 2.39
CA PRO A 292 11.67 -19.15 2.53
C PRO A 292 10.71 -20.28 2.10
N PRO A 293 11.24 -21.40 1.57
CA PRO A 293 10.45 -22.47 0.94
C PRO A 293 9.52 -23.26 1.87
N GLU A 294 9.81 -23.32 3.18
CA GLU A 294 8.97 -24.01 4.19
C GLU A 294 8.23 -23.06 5.15
N GLY A 295 8.28 -21.74 4.88
CA GLY A 295 7.52 -20.72 5.60
C GLY A 295 6.04 -20.70 5.20
N GLY A 296 5.29 -21.73 5.62
CA GLY A 296 3.83 -21.68 5.59
C GLY A 296 3.29 -20.58 6.52
N LEU A 297 2.07 -20.11 6.19
CA LEU A 297 1.11 -19.43 7.09
C LEU A 297 1.09 -17.88 7.16
N VAL A 298 1.53 -17.17 6.12
CA VAL A 298 0.95 -15.84 5.85
C VAL A 298 0.79 -15.69 4.35
N ASP A 299 -0.45 -15.69 3.85
CA ASP A 299 -0.73 -15.28 2.47
C ASP A 299 -0.45 -13.78 2.38
N ILE A 300 0.81 -13.40 2.16
CA ILE A 300 1.24 -12.01 2.00
C ILE A 300 0.50 -11.37 0.83
N ALA A 301 0.04 -12.12 -0.18
CA ALA A 301 -0.84 -11.56 -1.21
C ALA A 301 -2.22 -11.21 -0.65
N ALA A 302 -2.71 -11.97 0.34
CA ALA A 302 -3.95 -11.68 1.04
C ALA A 302 -3.79 -10.62 2.16
N GLU A 303 -2.66 -10.52 2.86
CA GLU A 303 -2.34 -9.40 3.76
C GLU A 303 -2.06 -8.09 3.00
N VAL A 304 -1.32 -8.12 1.89
CA VAL A 304 -1.17 -6.98 0.93
C VAL A 304 -2.53 -6.59 0.36
N ALA A 305 -3.45 -7.54 0.19
CA ALA A 305 -4.84 -7.24 -0.18
C ALA A 305 -5.65 -6.68 1.00
N GLN A 306 -5.47 -7.14 2.25
CA GLN A 306 -6.02 -6.50 3.46
C GLN A 306 -5.49 -5.08 3.68
N VAL A 307 -4.30 -4.76 3.18
CA VAL A 307 -3.66 -3.45 3.35
C VAL A 307 -4.33 -2.32 2.55
N THR A 308 -5.18 -2.63 1.57
CA THR A 308 -5.89 -1.61 0.78
C THR A 308 -7.38 -1.50 1.06
N ASP A 309 -7.91 -2.36 1.93
CA ASP A 309 -9.34 -2.36 2.23
C ASP A 309 -9.61 -1.26 3.27
N PRO A 310 -10.62 -0.40 3.06
CA PRO A 310 -10.99 0.57 4.08
C PRO A 310 -11.36 -0.16 5.37
N ALA A 311 -10.88 0.33 6.52
CA ALA A 311 -11.40 -0.13 7.80
C ALA A 311 -12.90 0.19 7.86
N PRO A 312 -13.78 -0.76 8.27
CA PRO A 312 -15.19 -0.48 8.49
C PRO A 312 -15.37 0.70 9.44
N ASP A 313 -16.29 1.60 9.11
CA ASP A 313 -16.67 2.73 9.96
C ASP A 313 -18.18 2.63 10.29
N PRO A 314 -18.54 1.98 11.42
CA PRO A 314 -19.93 1.82 11.82
C PRO A 314 -20.65 3.15 12.04
N MET A 315 -19.94 4.20 12.46
CA MET A 315 -20.53 5.52 12.69
C MET A 315 -20.86 6.21 11.36
N LEU A 316 -19.96 6.10 10.38
CA LEU A 316 -20.22 6.54 9.01
C LEU A 316 -21.37 5.74 8.39
N GLN A 317 -21.41 4.42 8.58
CA GLN A 317 -22.52 3.58 8.10
C GLN A 317 -23.86 4.08 8.65
N LEU A 318 -23.97 4.28 9.96
CA LEU A 318 -25.18 4.82 10.61
C LEU A 318 -25.54 6.22 10.09
N LYS A 319 -24.54 7.09 9.92
CA LYS A 319 -24.73 8.43 9.37
C LYS A 319 -25.31 8.36 7.95
N ILE A 320 -24.73 7.56 7.06
CA ILE A 320 -25.19 7.42 5.67
C ILE A 320 -26.60 6.84 5.62
N LEU A 321 -26.92 5.82 6.42
CA LEU A 321 -28.28 5.27 6.48
C LEU A 321 -29.31 6.32 6.95
N ARG A 322 -28.94 7.16 7.91
CA ARG A 322 -29.78 8.28 8.34
C ARG A 322 -29.93 9.33 7.24
N ASP A 323 -28.85 9.68 6.54
CA ASP A 323 -28.86 10.65 5.45
C ASP A 323 -29.71 10.15 4.27
N LEU A 324 -29.63 8.86 3.93
CA LEU A 324 -30.50 8.20 2.94
C LEU A 324 -31.98 8.26 3.36
N SER A 325 -32.27 8.02 4.64
CA SER A 325 -33.64 8.10 5.18
C SER A 325 -34.20 9.53 5.11
N MET A 326 -33.37 10.55 5.37
CA MET A 326 -33.76 11.95 5.22
C MET A 326 -33.97 12.35 3.76
N LEU A 327 -33.13 11.84 2.84
CA LEU A 327 -33.29 12.07 1.40
C LEU A 327 -34.60 11.48 0.86
N LEU A 328 -34.98 10.31 1.34
CA LEU A 328 -36.26 9.66 1.02
C LEU A 328 -37.48 10.51 1.44
N ALA A 329 -37.38 11.26 2.54
CA ALA A 329 -38.45 12.16 2.98
C ALA A 329 -38.63 13.39 2.06
N GLY A 330 -37.64 13.69 1.22
CA GLY A 330 -37.60 14.88 0.37
C GLY A 330 -37.81 14.60 -1.14
N LYS A 331 -36.97 15.25 -1.95
CA LYS A 331 -36.86 15.05 -3.41
C LYS A 331 -35.45 14.53 -3.72
N PRO A 332 -35.20 13.22 -3.56
CA PRO A 332 -33.86 12.69 -3.74
C PRO A 332 -33.42 12.75 -5.20
N SER A 333 -32.19 13.20 -5.45
CA SER A 333 -31.48 12.97 -6.71
C SER A 333 -30.98 11.53 -6.72
N LEU A 334 -31.18 10.84 -7.84
CA LEU A 334 -30.75 9.45 -8.01
C LEU A 334 -29.23 9.31 -7.80
N ASN A 335 -28.47 10.30 -8.28
CA ASN A 335 -27.02 10.30 -8.17
C ASN A 335 -26.56 10.45 -6.70
N ASP A 336 -27.27 11.25 -5.91
CA ASP A 336 -26.92 11.50 -4.51
C ASP A 336 -27.15 10.24 -3.67
N VAL A 337 -28.28 9.56 -3.91
CA VAL A 337 -28.58 8.25 -3.31
C VAL A 337 -27.49 7.24 -3.67
N LEU A 338 -27.11 7.19 -4.95
CA LEU A 338 -26.09 6.26 -5.43
C LEU A 338 -24.71 6.53 -4.82
N GLN A 339 -24.30 7.79 -4.74
CA GLN A 339 -23.02 8.17 -4.13
C GLN A 339 -22.99 7.79 -2.66
N LEU A 340 -24.04 8.09 -1.90
CA LEU A 340 -24.15 7.73 -0.49
C LEU A 340 -24.16 6.21 -0.28
N VAL A 341 -24.90 5.47 -1.10
CA VAL A 341 -24.93 3.99 -1.03
C VAL A 341 -23.57 3.40 -1.34
N LEU A 342 -22.90 3.85 -2.40
CA LEU A 342 -21.57 3.36 -2.74
C LEU A 342 -20.54 3.74 -1.69
N GLU A 343 -20.60 4.94 -1.11
CA GLU A 343 -19.73 5.35 -0.01
C GLU A 343 -19.99 4.50 1.25
N GLY A 344 -21.26 4.20 1.55
CA GLY A 344 -21.66 3.32 2.64
C GLY A 344 -21.12 1.91 2.48
N ILE A 345 -21.21 1.35 1.27
CA ILE A 345 -20.65 0.02 0.96
C ILE A 345 -19.11 0.05 0.99
N TYR A 346 -18.48 1.06 0.39
CA TYR A 346 -17.03 1.14 0.28
C TYR A 346 -16.37 1.45 1.64
N ARG A 347 -16.74 2.55 2.29
CA ARG A 347 -16.11 3.03 3.54
C ARG A 347 -16.83 2.59 4.78
N GLY A 348 -18.17 2.63 4.79
CA GLY A 348 -18.97 2.23 5.95
C GLY A 348 -18.78 0.75 6.28
N LEU A 349 -18.95 -0.12 5.28
CA LEU A 349 -18.73 -1.57 5.44
C LEU A 349 -17.27 -2.00 5.25
N GLY A 350 -16.43 -1.12 4.68
CA GLY A 350 -15.01 -1.37 4.45
C GLY A 350 -14.69 -2.29 3.27
N MET A 351 -15.50 -2.31 2.21
CA MET A 351 -15.29 -3.18 1.04
C MET A 351 -14.09 -2.72 0.19
N SER A 352 -13.37 -3.64 -0.49
CA SER A 352 -12.26 -3.27 -1.39
C SER A 352 -12.74 -2.47 -2.60
N ARG A 353 -13.87 -2.92 -3.16
CA ARG A 353 -14.49 -2.37 -4.37
C ARG A 353 -15.99 -2.42 -4.23
N ALA A 354 -16.66 -1.38 -4.69
CA ALA A 354 -18.11 -1.31 -4.79
C ALA A 354 -18.48 -0.81 -6.18
N VAL A 355 -19.38 -1.51 -6.88
CA VAL A 355 -19.82 -1.16 -8.23
C VAL A 355 -21.33 -1.06 -8.25
N PHE A 356 -21.81 0.02 -8.84
CA PHE A 356 -23.19 0.20 -9.25
C PHE A 356 -23.31 -0.06 -10.75
N ALA A 357 -24.20 -0.98 -11.13
CA ALA A 357 -24.46 -1.32 -12.51
C ALA A 357 -25.95 -1.22 -12.84
N LEU A 358 -26.27 -0.77 -14.05
CA LEU A 358 -27.63 -0.54 -14.52
C LEU A 358 -27.87 -1.26 -15.84
N GLN A 359 -29.09 -1.78 -16.02
CA GLN A 359 -29.55 -2.31 -17.29
C GLN A 359 -29.49 -1.24 -18.38
N SER A 360 -29.05 -1.61 -19.59
CA SER A 360 -29.03 -0.75 -20.76
C SER A 360 -30.45 -0.41 -21.24
N ALA A 361 -30.59 0.68 -22.00
CA ALA A 361 -31.89 1.15 -22.49
C ALA A 361 -32.61 0.12 -23.38
N ASP A 362 -31.85 -0.64 -24.18
CA ASP A 362 -32.33 -1.76 -25.01
C ASP A 362 -32.58 -3.05 -24.22
N ARG A 363 -32.33 -3.04 -22.91
CA ARG A 363 -32.46 -4.16 -21.96
C ARG A 363 -31.58 -5.38 -22.25
N SER A 364 -30.67 -5.29 -23.21
CA SER A 364 -29.85 -6.41 -23.68
C SER A 364 -28.68 -6.75 -22.75
N LYS A 365 -28.24 -5.79 -21.91
CA LYS A 365 -27.07 -5.94 -21.06
C LYS A 365 -27.17 -5.14 -19.76
N LEU A 366 -26.43 -5.57 -18.75
CA LEU A 366 -26.08 -4.83 -17.56
C LEU A 366 -24.72 -4.14 -17.78
N VAL A 367 -24.62 -2.88 -17.39
CA VAL A 367 -23.40 -2.06 -17.58
C VAL A 367 -23.04 -1.34 -16.29
N GLY A 368 -21.80 -1.47 -15.84
CA GLY A 368 -21.22 -0.68 -14.75
C GLY A 368 -21.30 0.82 -15.04
N LYS A 369 -21.75 1.60 -14.05
CA LYS A 369 -21.92 3.04 -14.17
C LYS A 369 -20.96 3.81 -13.28
N VAL A 370 -20.84 3.39 -12.03
CA VAL A 370 -19.97 4.01 -11.03
C VAL A 370 -19.32 2.90 -10.24
N ALA A 371 -18.04 3.08 -9.92
CA ALA A 371 -17.31 2.20 -9.04
C ALA A 371 -16.48 3.02 -8.05
N LEU A 372 -16.31 2.51 -6.84
CA LEU A 372 -15.39 3.01 -5.83
C LEU A 372 -14.41 1.90 -5.46
N GLY A 373 -13.20 2.30 -5.07
CA GLY A 373 -12.15 1.39 -4.62
C GLY A 373 -11.09 1.09 -5.69
N ARG A 374 -10.31 0.04 -5.44
CA ARG A 374 -9.12 -0.29 -6.25
C ARG A 374 -9.49 -0.60 -7.70
N ASP A 375 -8.74 -0.02 -8.65
CA ASP A 375 -8.96 -0.20 -10.09
C ASP A 375 -10.40 0.12 -10.54
N ALA A 376 -11.14 0.96 -9.80
CA ALA A 376 -12.55 1.24 -10.04
C ALA A 376 -12.84 1.67 -11.49
N GLU A 377 -12.01 2.54 -12.07
CA GLU A 377 -12.14 2.99 -13.46
C GLU A 377 -11.97 1.84 -14.48
N LYS A 378 -11.00 0.95 -14.25
CA LYS A 378 -10.78 -0.22 -15.12
C LYS A 378 -11.88 -1.26 -14.91
N LEU A 379 -12.35 -1.45 -13.68
CA LEU A 379 -13.40 -2.42 -13.38
C LEU A 379 -14.74 -1.98 -13.99
N VAL A 380 -15.13 -0.71 -13.82
CA VAL A 380 -16.42 -0.22 -14.31
C VAL A 380 -16.54 -0.30 -15.83
N THR A 381 -15.44 -0.05 -16.56
CA THR A 381 -15.42 -0.12 -18.04
C THR A 381 -15.64 -1.54 -18.58
N ARG A 382 -15.16 -2.57 -17.86
CA ARG A 382 -15.34 -3.98 -18.24
C ARG A 382 -16.51 -4.67 -17.54
N PHE A 383 -17.21 -3.99 -16.63
CA PHE A 383 -18.35 -4.54 -15.88
C PHE A 383 -19.60 -4.64 -16.78
N ILE A 384 -19.58 -5.55 -17.75
CA ILE A 384 -20.61 -5.68 -18.79
C ILE A 384 -21.08 -7.14 -18.87
N PHE A 385 -22.38 -7.35 -18.67
CA PHE A 385 -23.01 -8.67 -18.68
C PHE A 385 -24.23 -8.70 -19.61
N PRO A 386 -24.27 -9.54 -20.65
CA PRO A 386 -25.48 -9.80 -21.43
C PRO A 386 -26.60 -10.36 -20.56
N LEU A 387 -27.81 -9.85 -20.80
CA LEU A 387 -29.06 -10.31 -20.20
C LEU A 387 -29.82 -11.15 -21.23
N ASP A 388 -29.18 -12.24 -21.67
CA ASP A 388 -29.64 -13.15 -22.72
C ASP A 388 -30.46 -14.34 -22.19
N GLY A 389 -30.71 -14.40 -20.87
CA GLY A 389 -31.47 -15.46 -20.22
C GLY A 389 -30.68 -16.75 -20.04
N ARG A 390 -29.34 -16.72 -20.13
CA ARG A 390 -28.50 -17.92 -19.99
C ARG A 390 -28.78 -18.66 -18.68
N PRO A 391 -29.24 -19.92 -18.72
CA PRO A 391 -29.58 -20.67 -17.51
C PRO A 391 -28.40 -20.84 -16.57
N GLY A 392 -28.65 -20.60 -15.28
CA GLY A 392 -27.66 -20.76 -14.21
C GLY A 392 -26.61 -19.64 -14.14
N GLU A 393 -26.51 -18.74 -15.13
CA GLU A 393 -25.59 -17.60 -15.03
C GLU A 393 -26.07 -16.63 -13.95
N VAL A 394 -25.14 -16.19 -13.09
CA VAL A 394 -25.46 -15.45 -11.86
C VAL A 394 -26.23 -14.16 -12.10
N VAL A 395 -25.80 -13.32 -13.04
CA VAL A 395 -26.44 -12.02 -13.30
C VAL A 395 -27.84 -12.22 -13.87
N ASN A 396 -28.01 -13.14 -14.82
CA ASN A 396 -29.32 -13.49 -15.37
C ASN A 396 -30.25 -14.07 -14.31
N THR A 397 -29.74 -14.93 -13.42
CA THR A 397 -30.52 -15.50 -12.32
C THR A 397 -30.95 -14.43 -11.32
N LEU A 398 -30.06 -13.49 -10.97
CA LEU A 398 -30.38 -12.34 -10.12
C LEU A 398 -31.48 -11.47 -10.74
N PHE A 399 -31.40 -11.19 -12.04
CA PHE A 399 -32.42 -10.41 -12.76
C PHE A 399 -33.78 -11.13 -12.81
N ALA A 400 -33.78 -12.46 -12.99
CA ALA A 400 -35.01 -13.25 -13.07
C ALA A 400 -35.70 -13.42 -11.70
N LYS A 401 -34.92 -13.59 -10.62
CA LYS A 401 -35.45 -13.94 -9.29
C LYS A 401 -35.41 -12.80 -8.27
N ALA A 402 -34.82 -11.65 -8.61
CA ALA A 402 -34.54 -10.56 -7.68
C ALA A 402 -33.87 -11.04 -6.37
N SER A 403 -32.98 -12.03 -6.48
CA SER A 403 -32.31 -12.64 -5.33
C SER A 403 -30.90 -12.07 -5.15
N PRO A 404 -30.52 -11.66 -3.92
CA PRO A 404 -29.15 -11.29 -3.63
C PRO A 404 -28.28 -12.55 -3.42
N PHE A 405 -26.98 -12.44 -3.65
CA PHE A 405 -26.02 -13.55 -3.51
C PHE A 405 -24.83 -13.14 -2.65
N ASN A 406 -24.44 -14.03 -1.74
CA ASN A 406 -23.20 -13.93 -0.97
C ASN A 406 -22.32 -15.14 -1.31
N PHE A 407 -21.35 -14.95 -2.22
CA PHE A 407 -20.46 -16.02 -2.65
C PHE A 407 -19.32 -16.32 -1.67
N CYS A 408 -19.18 -15.52 -0.61
CA CYS A 408 -18.27 -15.82 0.50
C CYS A 408 -18.76 -17.02 1.32
N LYS A 409 -20.06 -17.37 1.23
CA LYS A 409 -20.63 -18.59 1.82
C LYS A 409 -20.69 -19.78 0.85
N GLY A 410 -20.03 -19.67 -0.30
CA GLY A 410 -20.04 -20.66 -1.37
C GLY A 410 -21.07 -20.37 -2.47
N VAL A 411 -20.97 -21.12 -3.57
CA VAL A 411 -21.82 -20.96 -4.75
C VAL A 411 -23.00 -21.95 -4.68
N PRO A 412 -24.26 -21.48 -4.76
CA PRO A 412 -25.42 -22.36 -4.79
C PRO A 412 -25.37 -23.36 -5.94
N GLN A 413 -25.88 -24.57 -5.72
CA GLN A 413 -25.89 -25.63 -6.72
C GLN A 413 -26.63 -25.19 -8.01
N GLY A 414 -25.99 -25.42 -9.16
CA GLY A 414 -26.54 -25.05 -10.47
C GLY A 414 -26.32 -23.59 -10.87
N LEU A 415 -25.72 -22.77 -10.00
CA LEU A 415 -25.32 -21.40 -10.32
C LEU A 415 -23.90 -21.36 -10.87
N ARG A 416 -23.66 -20.47 -11.83
CA ARG A 416 -22.41 -20.28 -12.53
C ARG A 416 -21.86 -18.87 -12.34
N THR A 417 -20.63 -18.79 -11.85
CA THR A 417 -19.90 -17.55 -11.57
C THR A 417 -18.75 -17.29 -12.56
N ASP A 418 -18.54 -18.14 -13.56
CA ASP A 418 -17.40 -18.09 -14.49
C ASP A 418 -17.22 -16.73 -15.16
N ARG A 419 -18.32 -16.12 -15.60
CA ARG A 419 -18.29 -14.79 -16.22
C ARG A 419 -18.04 -13.66 -15.21
N LEU A 420 -18.64 -13.77 -14.03
CA LEU A 420 -18.44 -12.81 -12.95
C LEU A 420 -16.96 -12.81 -12.51
N GLU A 421 -16.36 -13.99 -12.38
CA GLU A 421 -14.93 -14.17 -12.09
C GLU A 421 -14.06 -13.59 -13.20
N ALA A 422 -14.37 -13.87 -14.47
CA ALA A 422 -13.61 -13.32 -15.60
C ALA A 422 -13.63 -11.78 -15.65
N VAL A 423 -14.76 -11.16 -15.30
CA VAL A 423 -14.93 -9.70 -15.30
C VAL A 423 -14.30 -9.04 -14.07
N THR A 424 -14.46 -9.65 -12.90
CA THR A 424 -14.08 -9.01 -11.63
C THR A 424 -12.72 -9.45 -11.11
N GLY A 425 -12.22 -10.60 -11.56
CA GLY A 425 -11.06 -11.28 -11.02
C GLY A 425 -11.30 -11.91 -9.64
N ARG A 426 -12.56 -12.06 -9.20
CA ARG A 426 -12.92 -12.52 -7.85
C ARG A 426 -13.94 -13.64 -7.87
N LYS A 427 -13.67 -14.66 -7.05
CA LYS A 427 -14.58 -15.77 -6.76
C LYS A 427 -15.58 -15.43 -5.65
N GLU A 428 -15.10 -14.71 -4.65
CA GLU A 428 -15.89 -14.27 -3.50
C GLU A 428 -16.38 -12.84 -3.72
N ALA A 429 -17.69 -12.64 -3.68
CA ALA A 429 -18.33 -11.35 -3.89
C ALA A 429 -19.76 -11.34 -3.35
N LEU A 430 -20.26 -10.12 -3.11
CA LEU A 430 -21.63 -9.83 -2.74
C LEU A 430 -22.35 -9.17 -3.92
N LEU A 431 -23.56 -9.65 -4.23
CA LEU A 431 -24.43 -9.05 -5.24
C LEU A 431 -25.81 -8.81 -4.64
N ALA A 432 -26.39 -7.64 -4.88
CA ALA A 432 -27.76 -7.34 -4.52
C ALA A 432 -28.49 -6.62 -5.66
N PRO A 433 -29.72 -7.04 -5.99
CA PRO A 433 -30.52 -6.39 -7.03
C PRO A 433 -30.98 -5.01 -6.60
N ILE A 434 -31.17 -4.14 -7.58
CA ILE A 434 -31.87 -2.86 -7.42
C ILE A 434 -33.23 -3.03 -8.07
N VAL A 435 -34.28 -2.94 -7.27
CA VAL A 435 -35.67 -3.17 -7.70
C VAL A 435 -36.41 -1.84 -7.76
N ALA A 436 -37.06 -1.57 -8.89
CA ALA A 436 -37.93 -0.41 -9.08
C ALA A 436 -39.09 -0.75 -10.02
N GLY A 437 -40.31 -0.39 -9.65
CA GLY A 437 -41.53 -0.75 -10.37
C GLY A 437 -41.75 -2.26 -10.44
N GLY A 438 -41.38 -2.98 -9.37
CA GLY A 438 -41.52 -4.45 -9.29
C GLY A 438 -40.57 -5.27 -10.17
N ARG A 439 -39.54 -4.65 -10.76
CA ARG A 439 -38.54 -5.32 -11.62
C ARG A 439 -37.12 -4.94 -11.23
N VAL A 440 -36.17 -5.85 -11.51
CA VAL A 440 -34.74 -5.56 -11.37
C VAL A 440 -34.29 -4.61 -12.47
N ILE A 441 -33.72 -3.47 -12.10
CA ILE A 441 -33.20 -2.45 -13.03
C ILE A 441 -31.66 -2.38 -13.04
N GLY A 442 -31.01 -3.02 -12.07
CA GLY A 442 -29.57 -2.97 -11.88
C GLY A 442 -29.15 -3.84 -10.70
N LEU A 443 -27.88 -3.73 -10.32
CA LEU A 443 -27.35 -4.39 -9.12
C LEU A 443 -26.24 -3.57 -8.48
N PHE A 444 -26.02 -3.82 -7.20
CA PHE A 444 -24.76 -3.52 -6.53
C PHE A 444 -23.91 -4.78 -6.51
N TYR A 445 -22.62 -4.58 -6.75
CA TYR A 445 -21.58 -5.56 -6.58
C TYR A 445 -20.58 -5.03 -5.57
N ALA A 446 -20.11 -5.88 -4.67
CA ALA A 446 -19.01 -5.55 -3.79
C ALA A 446 -18.13 -6.78 -3.58
N ASP A 447 -16.82 -6.55 -3.45
CA ASP A 447 -15.86 -7.58 -3.08
C ASP A 447 -14.87 -7.06 -2.05
N ARG A 448 -14.23 -8.02 -1.38
CA ARG A 448 -13.18 -7.76 -0.42
C ARG A 448 -11.96 -8.64 -0.70
N SER A 449 -10.82 -8.35 -0.07
CA SER A 449 -9.69 -9.27 -0.04
C SER A 449 -10.11 -10.65 0.50
N VAL A 450 -9.52 -11.71 -0.07
CA VAL A 450 -9.73 -13.11 0.37
C VAL A 450 -9.30 -13.32 1.82
N ALA A 451 -8.38 -12.50 2.35
CA ALA A 451 -7.98 -12.59 3.76
C ALA A 451 -8.91 -11.87 4.73
N ASN A 452 -9.86 -11.06 4.25
CA ASN A 452 -10.89 -10.47 5.11
C ASN A 452 -12.26 -10.68 4.43
N PRO A 453 -12.77 -11.90 4.35
CA PRO A 453 -14.06 -12.12 3.70
C PRO A 453 -15.17 -11.38 4.47
N PRO A 454 -16.16 -10.79 3.77
CA PRO A 454 -17.35 -10.22 4.39
C PRO A 454 -18.01 -11.21 5.36
N ASP A 455 -18.17 -10.77 6.61
CA ASP A 455 -18.90 -11.50 7.63
C ASP A 455 -20.42 -11.27 7.52
N ASP A 456 -21.17 -11.86 8.46
CA ASP A 456 -22.63 -11.78 8.46
C ASP A 456 -23.14 -10.37 8.71
N GLU A 457 -22.45 -9.57 9.52
CA GLU A 457 -22.79 -8.17 9.77
C GLU A 457 -22.58 -7.32 8.50
N THR A 458 -21.44 -7.51 7.82
CA THR A 458 -21.13 -6.88 6.53
C THR A 458 -22.19 -7.23 5.49
N TRP A 459 -22.60 -8.50 5.43
CA TRP A 459 -23.67 -8.95 4.53
C TRP A 459 -25.01 -8.26 4.81
N GLN A 460 -25.42 -8.19 6.07
CA GLN A 460 -26.67 -7.50 6.44
C GLN A 460 -26.59 -6.00 6.12
N GLY A 461 -25.47 -5.35 6.40
CA GLY A 461 -25.23 -3.95 6.05
C GLY A 461 -25.32 -3.71 4.54
N PHE A 462 -24.73 -4.59 3.74
CA PHE A 462 -24.78 -4.53 2.27
C PHE A 462 -26.21 -4.65 1.74
N LEU A 463 -26.98 -5.61 2.26
CA LEU A 463 -28.40 -5.76 1.92
C LEU A 463 -29.21 -4.52 2.31
N HIS A 464 -28.94 -3.96 3.49
CA HIS A 464 -29.63 -2.75 3.96
C HIS A 464 -29.39 -1.58 2.99
N PHE A 465 -28.15 -1.34 2.58
CA PHE A 465 -27.85 -0.31 1.58
C PHE A 465 -28.57 -0.54 0.25
N ALA A 466 -28.54 -1.77 -0.27
CA ALA A 466 -29.24 -2.11 -1.51
C ALA A 466 -30.77 -1.94 -1.41
N GLN A 467 -31.35 -2.22 -0.23
CA GLN A 467 -32.76 -2.01 0.05
C GLN A 467 -33.12 -0.51 0.08
N GLN A 468 -32.33 0.32 0.75
CA GLN A 468 -32.55 1.78 0.79
C GLN A 468 -32.43 2.41 -0.61
N ALA A 469 -31.49 1.93 -1.42
CA ALA A 469 -31.40 2.30 -2.82
C ALA A 469 -32.69 1.89 -3.56
N SER A 470 -33.12 0.64 -3.48
CA SER A 470 -34.33 0.16 -4.18
C SER A 470 -35.56 1.00 -3.81
N LEU A 471 -35.77 1.30 -2.51
CA LEU A 471 -36.85 2.17 -2.05
C LEU A 471 -36.76 3.60 -2.64
N SER A 472 -35.55 4.15 -2.74
CA SER A 472 -35.33 5.47 -3.33
C SER A 472 -35.64 5.49 -4.82
N PHE A 473 -35.22 4.46 -5.55
CA PHE A 473 -35.51 4.32 -6.99
C PHE A 473 -37.00 4.11 -7.25
N GLU A 474 -37.69 3.31 -6.41
CA GLU A 474 -39.16 3.14 -6.47
C GLU A 474 -39.88 4.49 -6.29
N HIS A 475 -39.47 5.28 -5.30
CA HIS A 475 -40.07 6.58 -5.03
C HIS A 475 -39.89 7.57 -6.19
N VAL A 476 -38.72 7.57 -6.83
CA VAL A 476 -38.45 8.39 -8.03
C VAL A 476 -39.27 7.90 -9.23
N ALA A 477 -39.37 6.58 -9.44
CA ALA A 477 -40.13 5.99 -10.52
C ALA A 477 -41.65 6.28 -10.40
N ALA A 478 -42.21 6.13 -9.20
CA ALA A 478 -43.62 6.42 -8.92
C ALA A 478 -43.98 7.90 -9.20
N ARG A 479 -43.09 8.84 -8.85
CA ARG A 479 -43.26 10.28 -9.15
C ARG A 479 -43.20 10.59 -10.65
N ALA A 480 -42.35 9.88 -11.40
CA ALA A 480 -42.29 10.03 -12.86
C ALA A 480 -43.56 9.49 -13.54
N ALA A 481 -44.17 8.44 -12.99
CA ALA A 481 -45.41 7.87 -13.48
C ALA A 481 -46.63 8.75 -13.20
N GLY A 482 -46.70 9.41 -12.03
CA GLY A 482 -47.81 10.32 -11.67
C GLY A 482 -47.78 11.72 -12.32
N LYS A 483 -46.81 11.98 -13.20
CA LYS A 483 -46.70 13.22 -14.00
C LYS A 483 -47.15 13.04 -15.47
N LYS A 484 -47.57 11.84 -15.85
CA LYS A 484 -48.30 11.56 -17.10
C LYS A 484 -49.78 11.50 -16.80
#